data_AF-A0A512C394-F1
#
_entry.id   AF-A0A512C394-F1
#
_cell.length_a   1.000
_cell.length_b   1.000
_cell.length_c   1.000
_cell.angle_alpha   90.00
_cell.angle_beta   90.00
_cell.angle_gamma   90.00
#
_symmetry.space_group_name_H-M   'P 1'
#
loop_
_entity.id
_entity.type
_entity.pdbx_description
1 polymer ?
#
loop_
_entity_poly.entity_id
_entity_poly.type
_entity_poly.pdbx_seq_one_letter_code
_entity_poly.pdbx_strand_id
1 'polypeptide(L)'
;MPRARFKIRVADDRKTVTIEIKPLGQPGHLVDLALNELDQLMDKLGNARSQMVKGHPIPPFERDEPPISVAANTKWTIRASPPEGVLFGFYHPKFGPVGLTLPKEEIVSIVGFLTDRFILQPTASSGRH
;
A
#
# COMPACT_ATOMS: atom_id res chain seq x y z
N MET A 1 5.44 -27.32 -1.54
CA MET A 1 4.06 -27.51 -1.05
C MET A 1 3.89 -26.71 0.24
N PRO A 2 2.87 -25.84 0.38
CA PRO A 2 2.65 -25.05 1.59
C PRO A 2 2.33 -25.96 2.78
N ARG A 3 2.90 -25.67 3.96
CA ARG A 3 2.74 -26.49 5.18
C ARG A 3 1.43 -26.23 5.94
N ALA A 4 0.70 -25.19 5.59
CA ALA A 4 -0.58 -24.81 6.18
C ALA A 4 -1.50 -24.17 5.13
N ARG A 5 -2.82 -24.17 5.41
CA ARG A 5 -3.85 -23.45 4.64
C ARG A 5 -4.44 -22.33 5.50
N PHE A 6 -4.75 -21.21 4.87
CA PHE A 6 -5.40 -20.07 5.49
C PHE A 6 -6.75 -19.80 4.82
N LYS A 7 -7.79 -19.54 5.61
CA LYS A 7 -9.04 -18.96 5.12
C LYS A 7 -9.37 -17.72 5.93
N ILE A 8 -9.90 -16.72 5.26
CA ILE A 8 -10.29 -15.45 5.87
C ILE A 8 -11.74 -15.18 5.46
N ARG A 9 -12.60 -14.88 6.44
CA ARG A 9 -14.01 -14.53 6.21
C ARG A 9 -14.35 -13.28 6.99
N VAL A 10 -14.81 -12.24 6.30
CA VAL A 10 -15.36 -11.03 6.93
C VAL A 10 -16.82 -11.30 7.28
N ALA A 11 -17.25 -10.94 8.49
CA ALA A 11 -18.64 -11.05 8.89
C ALA A 11 -19.53 -10.04 8.14
N ASP A 12 -20.83 -10.35 8.01
CA ASP A 12 -21.77 -9.52 7.25
C ASP A 12 -21.91 -8.10 7.85
N ASP A 13 -21.76 -7.96 9.16
CA ASP A 13 -21.79 -6.68 9.87
C ASP A 13 -20.50 -5.85 9.71
N ARG A 14 -19.47 -6.42 9.08
CA ARG A 14 -18.14 -5.84 8.84
C ARG A 14 -17.36 -5.47 10.10
N LYS A 15 -17.75 -5.98 11.27
CA LYS A 15 -17.08 -5.68 12.53
C LYS A 15 -15.99 -6.69 12.87
N THR A 16 -16.11 -7.91 12.37
CA THR A 16 -15.19 -9.00 12.68
C THR A 16 -14.70 -9.71 11.43
N VAL A 17 -13.51 -10.28 11.54
CA VAL A 17 -12.94 -11.21 10.57
C VAL A 17 -12.58 -12.51 11.29
N THR A 18 -12.95 -13.65 10.70
CA THR A 18 -12.54 -14.97 11.15
C THR A 18 -11.36 -15.44 10.30
N ILE A 19 -10.26 -15.82 10.94
CA ILE A 19 -9.09 -16.44 10.31
C ILE A 19 -9.04 -17.91 10.71
N GLU A 20 -9.11 -18.82 9.73
CA GLU A 20 -8.85 -20.26 9.91
C GLU A 20 -7.39 -20.56 9.51
N ILE A 21 -6.59 -21.04 10.46
CA ILE A 21 -5.23 -21.54 10.21
C ILE A 21 -5.27 -23.06 10.35
N LYS A 22 -5.04 -23.78 9.26
CA LYS A 22 -5.07 -25.24 9.24
C LYS A 22 -3.72 -25.83 8.81
N PRO A 23 -2.87 -26.26 9.76
CA PRO A 23 -1.69 -27.05 9.45
C PRO A 23 -2.09 -28.37 8.77
N LEU A 24 -1.24 -28.88 7.86
CA LEU A 24 -1.51 -30.15 7.19
C LEU A 24 -1.58 -31.30 8.21
N GLY A 25 -2.67 -32.07 8.17
CA GLY A 25 -2.88 -33.22 9.08
C GLY A 25 -3.34 -32.87 10.50
N GLN A 26 -3.60 -31.59 10.80
CA GLN A 26 -4.06 -31.14 12.12
C GLN A 26 -5.43 -30.44 12.03
N PRO A 27 -6.19 -30.38 13.15
CA PRO A 27 -7.37 -29.53 13.26
C PRO A 27 -7.03 -28.07 12.93
N GLY A 28 -8.00 -27.36 12.33
CA GLY A 28 -7.86 -25.92 12.10
C GLY A 28 -8.07 -25.13 13.39
N HIS A 29 -7.37 -24.02 13.54
CA HIS A 29 -7.58 -23.04 14.60
C HIS A 29 -8.30 -21.83 14.03
N LEU A 30 -9.41 -21.46 14.65
CA LEU A 30 -10.19 -20.28 14.30
C LEU A 30 -9.85 -19.15 15.27
N VAL A 31 -9.64 -17.95 14.72
CA VAL A 31 -9.43 -16.74 15.49
C VAL A 31 -10.35 -15.66 14.91
N ASP A 32 -11.22 -15.11 15.75
CA ASP A 32 -12.03 -13.94 15.41
C ASP A 32 -11.29 -12.69 15.87
N LEU A 33 -11.22 -11.69 14.99
CA LEU A 33 -10.56 -10.42 15.24
C LEU A 33 -11.52 -9.27 14.91
N ALA A 34 -11.61 -8.30 15.80
CA ALA A 34 -12.14 -6.98 15.47
C ALA A 34 -11.17 -6.21 14.57
N LEU A 35 -11.63 -5.11 13.96
CA LEU A 35 -10.82 -4.32 13.02
C LEU A 35 -9.48 -3.85 13.62
N ASN A 36 -9.48 -3.35 14.85
CA ASN A 36 -8.26 -2.89 15.53
C ASN A 36 -7.27 -4.04 15.81
N GLU A 37 -7.77 -5.24 16.08
CA GLU A 37 -6.93 -6.43 16.29
C GLU A 37 -6.37 -6.96 14.96
N LEU A 38 -7.17 -6.88 13.89
CA LEU A 38 -6.70 -7.15 12.53
C LEU A 38 -5.60 -6.16 12.12
N ASP A 39 -5.75 -4.87 12.40
CA ASP A 39 -4.74 -3.85 12.13
C ASP A 39 -3.42 -4.17 12.86
N GLN A 40 -3.49 -4.57 14.14
CA GLN A 40 -2.32 -5.01 14.90
C GLN A 40 -1.67 -6.27 14.31
N LEU A 41 -2.48 -7.23 13.85
CA LEU A 41 -1.96 -8.43 13.18
C LEU A 41 -1.25 -8.05 11.88
N MET A 42 -1.85 -7.18 11.06
CA MET A 42 -1.26 -6.70 9.81
C MET A 42 0.06 -5.97 10.05
N ASP A 43 0.16 -5.12 11.08
CA ASP A 43 1.41 -4.45 11.46
C ASP A 43 2.51 -5.48 11.82
N LYS A 44 2.19 -6.46 12.67
CA LYS A 44 3.15 -7.53 13.03
C LYS A 44 3.59 -8.35 11.82
N LEU A 45 2.67 -8.69 10.92
CA LEU A 45 2.98 -9.41 9.68
C LEU A 45 3.81 -8.54 8.73
N GLY A 46 3.51 -7.25 8.62
CA GLY A 46 4.27 -6.28 7.84
C GLY A 46 5.71 -6.13 8.35
N ASN A 47 5.88 -6.03 9.66
CA ASN A 47 7.18 -6.01 10.32
C ASN A 47 7.96 -7.31 10.11
N ALA A 48 7.32 -8.47 10.23
CA ALA A 48 7.96 -9.74 9.92
C ALA A 48 8.41 -9.81 8.46
N ARG A 49 7.55 -9.39 7.52
CA ARG A 49 7.88 -9.35 6.08
C ARG A 49 9.04 -8.40 5.81
N SER A 50 9.07 -7.21 6.42
CA SER A 50 10.14 -6.22 6.20
C SER A 50 11.51 -6.78 6.58
N GLN A 51 11.58 -7.56 7.67
CA GLN A 51 12.81 -8.26 8.04
C GLN A 51 13.18 -9.37 7.07
N MET A 52 12.20 -10.15 6.60
CA MET A 52 12.44 -11.25 5.66
C MET A 52 12.98 -10.77 4.30
N VAL A 53 12.52 -9.62 3.81
CA VAL A 53 12.97 -9.06 2.53
C VAL A 53 14.19 -8.14 2.67
N LYS A 54 14.66 -7.89 3.89
CA LYS A 54 15.82 -7.04 4.13
C LYS A 54 17.03 -7.59 3.37
N GLY A 55 17.70 -6.72 2.60
CA GLY A 55 18.85 -7.09 1.77
C GLY A 55 18.51 -7.83 0.47
N HIS A 56 17.24 -8.15 0.21
CA HIS A 56 16.82 -8.66 -1.10
C HIS A 56 16.70 -7.48 -2.07
N PRO A 57 17.01 -7.68 -3.37
CA PRO A 57 16.76 -6.65 -4.38
C PRO A 57 15.26 -6.36 -4.47
N ILE A 58 14.91 -5.08 -4.62
CA ILE A 58 13.55 -4.67 -4.91
C ILE A 58 13.26 -5.08 -6.36
N PRO A 59 12.23 -5.91 -6.62
CA PRO A 59 11.92 -6.33 -7.98
C PRO A 59 11.49 -5.11 -8.81
N PRO A 60 11.96 -4.99 -10.07
CA PRO A 60 11.50 -3.92 -10.95
C PRO A 60 10.03 -4.13 -11.33
N PHE A 61 9.35 -3.05 -11.67
CA PHE A 61 8.04 -3.11 -12.30
C PHE A 61 8.24 -3.42 -13.80
N GLU A 62 8.36 -4.72 -14.14
CA GLU A 62 8.38 -5.22 -15.53
C GLU A 62 7.10 -5.99 -15.87
N ARG A 63 6.86 -6.31 -17.16
CA ARG A 63 5.58 -6.72 -17.78
C ARG A 63 4.78 -7.86 -17.13
N ASP A 64 5.35 -8.60 -16.19
CA ASP A 64 4.68 -9.59 -15.33
C ASP A 64 4.47 -9.02 -13.91
N GLU A 65 3.90 -7.82 -13.83
CA GLU A 65 3.86 -7.01 -12.61
C GLU A 65 3.17 -7.76 -11.44
N PRO A 66 3.75 -7.76 -10.23
CA PRO A 66 2.97 -8.08 -9.04
C PRO A 66 1.79 -7.09 -8.98
N PRO A 67 0.56 -7.55 -8.70
CA PRO A 67 -0.61 -6.68 -8.73
C PRO A 67 -0.43 -5.49 -7.80
N ILE A 68 -0.40 -4.28 -8.36
CA ILE A 68 -0.35 -3.04 -7.60
C ILE A 68 -1.69 -2.87 -6.89
N SER A 69 -1.67 -2.82 -5.57
CA SER A 69 -2.88 -2.52 -4.81
C SER A 69 -3.10 -1.01 -4.80
N VAL A 70 -4.12 -0.56 -5.54
CA VAL A 70 -4.43 0.86 -5.71
C VAL A 70 -5.41 1.35 -4.66
N ALA A 71 -5.14 2.53 -4.10
CA ALA A 71 -6.09 3.31 -3.31
C ALA A 71 -6.70 4.41 -4.18
N ALA A 72 -7.92 4.20 -4.67
CA ALA A 72 -8.66 5.22 -5.42
C ALA A 72 -9.43 6.16 -4.47
N ASN A 73 -9.52 7.44 -4.82
CA ASN A 73 -10.30 8.45 -4.09
C ASN A 73 -9.99 8.54 -2.58
N THR A 74 -8.71 8.33 -2.22
CA THR A 74 -8.27 8.34 -0.83
C THR A 74 -7.91 9.73 -0.33
N LYS A 75 -8.00 9.93 0.99
CA LYS A 75 -7.43 11.10 1.66
C LYS A 75 -5.90 10.98 1.67
N TRP A 76 -5.23 12.07 1.32
CA TRP A 76 -3.77 12.14 1.23
C TRP A 76 -3.21 13.39 1.89
N THR A 77 -1.91 13.38 2.20
CA THR A 77 -1.16 14.51 2.73
C THR A 77 0.24 14.52 2.13
N ILE A 78 0.76 15.72 1.87
CA ILE A 78 2.16 15.96 1.51
C ILE A 78 2.78 16.82 2.61
N ARG A 79 3.95 16.43 3.13
CA ARG A 79 4.66 17.15 4.19
C ARG A 79 6.16 17.14 3.94
N ALA A 80 6.86 18.21 4.33
CA ALA A 80 8.31 18.19 4.32
C ALA A 80 8.83 17.10 5.27
N SER A 81 9.84 16.35 4.82
CA SER A 81 10.53 15.33 5.61
C SER A 81 12.05 15.44 5.42
N PRO A 82 12.70 16.51 5.92
CA PRO A 82 14.14 16.64 5.81
C PRO A 82 14.87 15.62 6.71
N PRO A 83 16.04 15.11 6.29
CA PRO A 83 16.76 15.36 5.03
C PRO A 83 16.27 14.55 3.82
N GLU A 84 15.36 13.59 4.00
CA GLU A 84 15.04 12.56 3.01
C GLU A 84 14.14 13.05 1.86
N GLY A 85 13.51 14.22 2.00
CA GLY A 85 12.73 14.88 0.95
C GLY A 85 11.33 15.23 1.43
N VAL A 86 10.32 14.62 0.82
CA VAL A 86 8.90 14.91 1.08
C VAL A 86 8.16 13.63 1.43
N LEU A 87 7.43 13.61 2.54
CA LEU A 87 6.49 12.54 2.86
C LEU A 87 5.23 12.70 2.01
N PHE A 88 4.92 11.68 1.23
CA PHE A 88 3.59 11.48 0.64
C PHE A 88 2.88 10.36 1.40
N GLY A 89 1.79 10.70 2.09
CA GLY A 89 0.99 9.76 2.87
C GLY A 89 -0.45 9.69 2.39
N PHE A 90 -1.07 8.52 2.45
CA PHE A 90 -2.46 8.30 2.06
C PHE A 90 -3.10 7.13 2.82
N TYR A 91 -4.43 7.09 2.86
CA TYR A 91 -5.18 5.97 3.47
C TYR A 91 -5.45 4.86 2.45
N HIS A 92 -4.70 3.78 2.48
CA HIS A 92 -4.96 2.62 1.62
C HIS A 92 -6.07 1.73 2.22
N PRO A 93 -7.11 1.35 1.44
CA PRO A 93 -8.26 0.62 1.98
C PRO A 93 -7.92 -0.76 2.58
N LYS A 94 -6.83 -1.40 2.14
CA LYS A 94 -6.37 -2.68 2.70
C LYS A 94 -5.33 -2.56 3.81
N PHE A 95 -4.65 -1.41 3.93
CA PHE A 95 -3.45 -1.30 4.77
C PHE A 95 -3.49 -0.12 5.75
N GLY A 96 -4.60 0.63 5.79
CA GLY A 96 -4.70 1.83 6.60
C GLY A 96 -3.76 2.94 6.12
N PRO A 97 -3.21 3.79 7.01
CA PRO A 97 -2.30 4.86 6.64
C PRO A 97 -0.96 4.29 6.16
N VAL A 98 -0.60 4.60 4.92
CA VAL A 98 0.67 4.22 4.31
C VAL A 98 1.33 5.46 3.73
N GLY A 99 2.65 5.46 3.65
CA GLY A 99 3.39 6.58 3.08
C GLY A 99 4.74 6.17 2.54
N LEU A 100 5.26 7.03 1.69
CA LEU A 100 6.63 6.96 1.19
C LEU A 100 7.27 8.33 1.28
N THR A 101 8.58 8.34 1.47
CA THR A 101 9.37 9.55 1.27
C THR A 101 9.80 9.60 -0.18
N LEU A 102 9.49 10.71 -0.84
CA LEU A 102 9.92 11.04 -2.19
C LEU A 102 11.20 11.90 -2.11
N PRO A 103 12.33 11.41 -2.63
CA PRO A 103 13.52 12.21 -2.85
C PRO A 103 13.26 13.36 -3.82
N LYS A 104 14.07 14.42 -3.73
CA LYS A 104 13.89 15.63 -4.54
C LYS A 104 13.93 15.33 -6.05
N GLU A 105 14.81 14.43 -6.47
CA GLU A 105 15.03 14.05 -7.86
C GLU A 105 13.82 13.32 -8.44
N GLU A 106 13.16 12.47 -7.64
CA GLU A 106 11.93 11.79 -8.03
C GLU A 106 10.76 12.77 -8.15
N ILE A 107 10.68 13.77 -7.27
CA ILE A 107 9.66 14.83 -7.35
C ILE A 107 9.78 15.58 -8.69
N VAL A 108 11.00 15.96 -9.09
CA VAL A 108 11.24 16.61 -10.38
C VAL A 108 10.79 15.73 -11.54
N SER A 109 11.08 14.42 -11.47
CA SER A 109 10.68 13.46 -12.50
C SER A 109 9.16 13.32 -12.61
N ILE A 110 8.45 13.27 -11.48
CA ILE A 110 6.98 13.24 -11.42
C ILE A 110 6.40 14.53 -12.02
N VAL A 111 6.90 15.70 -11.64
CA VAL A 111 6.42 16.99 -12.15
C VAL A 111 6.65 17.10 -13.66
N GLY A 112 7.82 16.71 -14.15
CA GLY A 112 8.13 16.68 -15.58
C GLY A 112 7.15 15.78 -16.34
N PHE A 113 6.95 14.54 -15.88
CA PHE A 113 5.99 13.63 -16.48
C PHE A 113 4.57 14.21 -16.56
N LEU A 114 4.09 14.82 -15.46
CA LEU A 114 2.76 15.42 -15.41
C LEU A 114 2.63 16.66 -16.32
N THR A 115 3.71 17.43 -16.44
CA THR A 115 3.76 18.63 -17.28
C THR A 115 3.76 18.27 -18.76
N ASP A 116 4.60 17.31 -19.15
CA ASP A 116 4.83 16.98 -20.56
C ASP A 116 3.71 16.11 -21.15
N ARG A 117 3.04 15.29 -20.33
CA ARG A 117 2.17 14.22 -20.83
C ARG A 117 0.72 14.24 -20.35
N PHE A 118 0.39 14.98 -19.30
CA PHE A 118 -0.89 14.74 -18.60
C PHE A 118 -1.75 15.98 -18.33
N ILE A 119 -1.25 17.04 -17.68
CA ILE A 119 -2.15 18.10 -17.13
C ILE A 119 -1.64 19.53 -17.28
N LEU A 120 -0.33 19.82 -17.20
CA LEU A 120 0.15 21.22 -17.02
C LEU A 120 0.56 21.94 -18.30
N GLN A 121 0.04 21.55 -19.47
CA GLN A 121 0.14 22.44 -20.63
C GLN A 121 -0.62 23.73 -20.29
N PRO A 122 -0.02 24.92 -20.48
CA PRO A 122 -0.74 26.17 -20.29
C PRO A 122 -1.95 26.11 -21.22
N THR A 123 -3.17 26.20 -20.68
CA THR A 123 -4.33 26.57 -21.49
C THR A 123 -3.94 27.84 -22.21
N ALA A 124 -3.78 27.77 -23.54
CA ALA A 124 -3.45 28.91 -24.36
C ALA A 124 -4.28 30.10 -23.89
N SER A 125 -3.61 31.16 -23.44
CA SER A 125 -4.29 32.39 -23.06
C SER A 125 -5.25 32.71 -24.19
N SER A 126 -6.55 32.81 -23.89
CA SER A 126 -7.53 33.35 -24.83
C SER A 126 -7.21 34.83 -25.00
N GLY A 127 -6.16 35.10 -25.78
CA GLY A 127 -5.86 36.41 -26.30
C GLY A 127 -6.73 36.61 -27.52
N ARG A 128 -7.80 37.41 -27.36
CA ARG A 128 -8.41 38.26 -28.39
C ARG A 128 -8.96 39.47 -27.63
N HIS A 129 -8.27 40.60 -27.74
CA HIS A 129 -8.55 41.70 -28.70
C HIS A 129 -9.87 42.40 -28.39
#